data_AF-A0A9X9WXM8-F1
#
_entry.id   AF-A0A9X9WXM8-F1
#
_cell.length_a   1.000
_cell.length_b   1.000
_cell.length_c   1.000
_cell.angle_alpha   90.00
_cell.angle_beta   90.00
_cell.angle_gamma   90.00
#
_symmetry.space_group_name_H-M   'P 1'
#
loop_
_entity.id
_entity.type
_entity.pdbx_description
1 polymer ?
#
loop_
_entity_poly.entity_id
_entity_poly.type
_entity_poly.pdbx_seq_one_letter_code
_entity_poly.pdbx_strand_id
1 'polypeptide(L)' 'MVTREEILVLGLTAGVVGSLVGGLLLYAGLALVLNGSHAGWALALPAAPAGGGLGYLLARRLAAKV' A
#
# COMPACT_ATOMS: atom_id res chain seq x y z
N MET A 1 -14.22 -10.10 -19.31
CA MET A 1 -15.16 -10.63 -18.29
C MET A 1 -14.38 -10.90 -17.02
N VAL A 2 -14.74 -10.26 -15.92
CA VAL A 2 -14.10 -10.41 -14.60
C VAL A 2 -14.86 -11.43 -13.77
N THR A 3 -14.14 -12.36 -13.13
CA THR A 3 -14.70 -13.41 -12.27
C THR A 3 -14.74 -12.99 -10.80
N ARG A 4 -15.60 -13.63 -10.00
CA ARG A 4 -15.67 -13.39 -8.54
C ARG A 4 -14.35 -13.72 -7.83
N GLU A 5 -13.67 -14.76 -8.30
CA GLU A 5 -12.38 -15.18 -7.77
C GLU A 5 -11.31 -14.11 -7.98
N GLU A 6 -11.25 -13.48 -9.16
CA GLU A 6 -10.33 -12.37 -9.43
C GLU A 6 -10.57 -11.17 -8.50
N ILE A 7 -11.82 -10.87 -8.14
CA ILE A 7 -12.15 -9.79 -7.19
C ILE A 7 -11.64 -10.13 -5.78
N LEU A 8 -11.81 -11.38 -5.33
CA LEU A 8 -11.31 -11.84 -4.03
C LEU A 8 -9.78 -11.80 -3.97
N VAL A 9 -9.12 -12.29 -5.03
CA VAL A 9 -7.66 -12.25 -5.15
C VAL A 9 -7.15 -10.81 -5.18
N LEU A 10 -7.84 -9.89 -5.87
CA LEU A 10 -7.51 -8.48 -5.87
C LEU A 10 -7.56 -7.90 -4.46
N GLY A 11 -8.65 -8.14 -3.72
CA GLY A 11 -8.81 -7.65 -2.35
C GLY A 11 -7.73 -8.18 -1.41
N LEU A 12 -7.47 -9.49 -1.45
CA LEU A 12 -6.43 -10.14 -0.65
C LEU A 12 -5.04 -9.58 -0.98
N THR A 13 -4.71 -9.51 -2.27
CA THR A 13 -3.40 -9.04 -2.73
C THR A 13 -3.20 -7.56 -2.42
N ALA A 14 -4.19 -6.71 -2.67
CA ALA A 14 -4.13 -5.29 -2.37
C ALA A 14 -4.01 -5.04 -0.85
N GLY A 15 -4.74 -5.80 -0.02
CA GLY A 15 -4.65 -5.71 1.43
C GLY A 15 -3.28 -6.14 1.97
N VAL A 16 -2.74 -7.26 1.49
CA VAL A 16 -1.42 -7.76 1.92
C VAL A 16 -0.31 -6.83 1.44
N VAL A 17 -0.30 -6.46 0.16
CA VAL A 17 0.72 -5.55 -0.40
C VAL A 17 0.64 -4.17 0.24
N GLY A 18 -0.58 -3.63 0.42
CA GLY A 18 -0.80 -2.33 1.05
C GLY A 18 -0.36 -2.31 2.51
N SER A 19 -0.64 -3.36 3.29
CA SER A 19 -0.24 -3.47 4.69
C SER A 19 1.27 -3.70 4.86
N LEU A 20 1.89 -4.51 4.00
CA LEU A 20 3.35 -4.69 4.02
C LEU A 20 4.06 -3.39 3.63
N VAL A 21 3.71 -2.78 2.50
CA VAL A 21 4.41 -1.59 2.01
C VAL A 21 4.11 -0.38 2.91
N GLY A 22 2.83 -0.08 3.14
CA GLY A 22 2.43 1.06 3.95
C GLY A 22 2.79 0.88 5.43
N GLY A 23 2.57 -0.31 5.99
CA GLY A 23 2.90 -0.60 7.39
C GLY A 23 4.40 -0.52 7.67
N LEU A 24 5.24 -1.10 6.81
CA LEU A 24 6.69 -1.05 7.00
C LEU A 24 7.26 0.36 6.75
N LEU A 25 6.75 1.10 5.76
CA LEU A 25 7.14 2.50 5.54
C LEU A 25 6.78 3.38 6.73
N LEU A 26 5.56 3.23 7.25
CA LEU A 26 5.09 3.98 8.41
C LEU A 26 5.93 3.64 9.64
N TYR A 27 6.15 2.35 9.90
CA TYR A 27 6.97 1.87 11.01
C TYR A 27 8.41 2.42 10.93
N ALA A 28 9.08 2.26 9.79
CA ALA A 28 10.45 2.72 9.61
C ALA A 28 10.56 4.26 9.71
N GLY A 29 9.61 4.98 9.12
CA GLY A 29 9.56 6.44 9.18
C GLY A 29 9.35 6.96 10.60
N LEU A 30 8.38 6.40 11.33
CA LEU A 30 8.14 6.75 12.73
C LEU A 30 9.32 6.38 13.62
N ALA A 31 9.94 5.22 13.41
CA ALA A 31 11.13 4.83 14.17
C ALA A 31 12.25 5.88 14.01
N LEU A 32 12.48 6.40 12.81
CA LEU A 32 13.47 7.46 12.57
C LEU A 32 13.08 8.79 13.24
N VAL A 33 11.82 9.19 13.15
CA VAL A 33 11.32 10.41 13.80
C VAL A 33 11.46 10.33 15.32
N LEU A 34 11.10 9.19 15.91
CA LEU A 34 11.21 8.94 17.35
C LEU A 34 12.67 8.92 17.82
N ASN A 35 13.61 8.54 16.95
CA ASN A 35 15.06 8.63 17.22
C ASN A 35 15.66 10.01 16.88
N GLY A 36 14.84 11.04 16.65
CA GLY A 36 15.28 12.42 16.44
C GLY A 36 15.67 12.77 15.01
N SER A 37 15.55 11.84 14.05
CA SER A 37 15.78 12.13 12.63
C SER A 37 14.49 12.61 11.97
N HIS A 38 14.37 13.92 11.77
CA HIS A 38 13.22 14.51 11.07
C HIS A 38 13.09 14.07 9.61
N ALA A 39 14.15 13.53 9.01
CA ALA A 39 14.09 12.90 7.70
C ALA A 39 13.12 11.71 7.66
N GLY A 40 12.80 11.09 8.80
CA GLY A 40 11.83 10.00 8.89
C GLY A 40 10.42 10.36 8.42
N TRP A 41 10.04 11.65 8.45
CA TRP A 41 8.76 12.11 7.91
C TRP A 41 8.64 11.88 6.40
N ALA A 42 9.75 11.86 5.66
CA ALA A 42 9.77 11.55 4.24
C ALA A 42 9.33 10.10 3.95
N LEU A 43 9.43 9.19 4.93
CA LEU A 43 8.95 7.80 4.83
C LEU A 43 7.57 7.64 5.46
N ALA A 44 7.32 8.29 6.61
CA ALA A 44 6.06 8.14 7.34
C ALA A 44 4.85 8.76 6.62
N LEU A 45 5.00 9.97 6.05
CA LEU A 45 3.90 10.68 5.39
C LEU A 45 3.39 9.95 4.12
N PRO A 46 4.26 9.49 3.20
CA PRO A 46 3.78 8.79 2.01
C PRO A 46 3.38 7.34 2.28
N ALA A 47 3.53 6.81 3.49
CA ALA A 47 3.23 5.40 3.79
C ALA A 47 1.79 5.00 3.41
N ALA A 48 0.81 5.82 3.78
CA ALA A 48 -0.60 5.59 3.44
C ALA A 48 -0.88 5.67 1.92
N PRO A 49 -0.49 6.75 1.20
CA PRO A 49 -0.70 6.80 -0.25
C PRO A 49 0.15 5.78 -1.02
N ALA A 50 1.33 5.38 -0.54
CA ALA A 50 2.12 4.31 -1.15
C ALA A 50 1.41 2.95 -1.05
N GLY A 51 0.89 2.61 0.14
CA GLY A 51 0.11 1.38 0.33
C GLY A 51 -1.19 1.37 -0.48
N GLY A 52 -1.98 2.46 -0.41
CA GLY A 52 -3.23 2.58 -1.15
C GLY A 52 -3.04 2.69 -2.67
N GLY A 53 -1.98 3.36 -3.11
CA GLY A 53 -1.63 3.53 -4.53
C GLY A 53 -1.33 2.22 -5.22
N LEU A 54 -0.65 1.28 -4.54
CA LEU A 54 -0.42 -0.07 -5.06
C LEU A 54 -1.74 -0.84 -5.22
N GLY A 55 -2.65 -0.76 -4.24
CA GLY A 55 -3.98 -1.35 -4.36
C GLY A 55 -4.78 -0.77 -5.53
N TYR A 56 -4.70 0.54 -5.73
CA TYR A 56 -5.34 1.22 -6.86
C TYR A 56 -4.78 0.79 -8.22
N LEU A 57 -3.46 0.62 -8.34
CA LEU A 57 -2.85 0.12 -9.58
C LEU A 57 -3.29 -1.31 -9.91
N LEU A 58 -3.37 -2.19 -8.90
CA LEU A 58 -3.89 -3.55 -9.06
C LEU A 58 -5.37 -3.52 -9.49
N ALA A 59 -6.16 -2.65 -8.89
CA ALA A 59 -7.58 -2.50 -9.24
C ALA A 59 -7.78 -1.96 -10.66
N ARG A 60 -6.97 -0.99 -11.10
CA ARG A 60 -6.99 -0.48 -12.49
C ARG A 60 -6.74 -1.58 -13.51
N ARG A 61 -5.80 -2.48 -13.22
CA ARG A 61 -5.50 -3.62 -14.11
C ARG A 61 -6.67 -4.59 -14.23
N LEU A 62 -7.40 -4.83 -13.14
CA LEU A 62 -8.60 -5.66 -13.18
C LEU A 62 -9.74 -4.97 -13.93
N ALA A 63 -9.95 -3.68 -13.69
CA ALA A 63 -10.97 -2.88 -14.36
C ALA A 63 -10.76 -2.82 -15.89
N ALA A 64 -9.51 -2.84 -16.36
CA ALA A 64 -9.21 -2.88 -17.80
C ALA A 64 -9.60 -4.19 -18.50
N LYS A 65 -9.97 -5.25 -17.76
CA LYS A 65 -10.46 -6.54 -18.30
C LYS A 65 -11.99 -6.62 -18.36
N VAL A 66 -12.68 -5.61 -17.83
CA VAL A 66 -14.14 -5.44 -17.92
C VAL A 66 -14.46 -4.87 -19.30
#